data_AF-A0A538HH50-F1
#
_entry.id   AF-A0A538HH50-F1
#
_cell.length_a   1.000
_cell.length_b   1.000
_cell.length_c   1.000
_cell.angle_alpha   90.00
_cell.angle_beta   90.00
_cell.angle_gamma   90.00
#
_symmetry.space_group_name_H-M   'P 1'
#
loop_
_entity.id
_entity.type
_entity.pdbx_description
1 polymer ?
#
loop_
_entity_poly.entity_id
_entity_poly.type
_entity_poly.pdbx_seq_one_letter_code
_entity_poly.pdbx_strand_id
1 'polypeptide(L)'
;MGFNATASWKADPIGSPAGPRRLGTVPVVDRLPSPRLCARPGCASVAVASLSYDYARRIAWLDDLPHAPRPSCYELCATHAQSLRVPLGWRHDDRRSPATPLFHTAAPSSVAV
;
A
#
# COMPACT_ATOMS: atom_id res chain seq x y z
N MET A 1 21.09 46.50 -0.97
CA MET A 1 22.03 45.41 -1.30
C MET A 1 21.19 44.21 -1.72
N GLY A 2 21.12 43.92 -3.02
CA GLY A 2 20.21 42.92 -3.61
C GLY A 2 20.91 41.59 -3.88
N PHE A 3 20.19 40.49 -3.66
CA PHE A 3 20.67 39.12 -3.82
C PHE A 3 20.65 38.69 -5.29
N ASN A 4 21.76 38.11 -5.74
CA ASN A 4 22.04 37.63 -7.08
C ASN A 4 21.77 36.13 -7.20
N ALA A 5 20.86 35.71 -8.09
CA ALA A 5 20.80 34.33 -8.58
C ALA A 5 19.92 34.22 -9.84
N THR A 6 20.46 34.53 -11.01
CA THR A 6 19.85 34.12 -12.29
C THR A 6 20.39 32.73 -12.65
N ALA A 7 19.65 31.67 -12.29
CA ALA A 7 19.90 30.33 -12.80
C ALA A 7 19.52 30.30 -14.30
N SER A 8 20.55 30.30 -15.15
CA SER A 8 20.46 30.20 -16.60
C SER A 8 20.09 28.77 -16.99
N TRP A 9 18.79 28.50 -17.18
CA TRP A 9 18.29 27.28 -17.83
C TRP A 9 18.55 27.38 -19.34
N LYS A 10 19.76 27.05 -19.79
CA LYS A 10 20.03 26.93 -21.23
C LYS A 10 19.42 25.62 -21.74
N ALA A 11 18.54 25.75 -22.71
CA ALA A 11 17.88 24.67 -23.43
C ALA A 11 18.90 23.76 -24.17
N ASP A 12 18.75 22.45 -24.03
CA ASP A 12 19.42 21.46 -24.88
C ASP A 12 18.69 21.30 -26.22
N PRO A 13 19.40 21.14 -27.35
CA PRO A 13 18.81 20.99 -28.68
C PRO A 13 18.27 19.57 -28.89
N ILE A 14 16.99 19.51 -29.25
CA ILE A 14 16.23 18.30 -29.56
C ILE A 14 16.80 17.62 -30.83
N GLY A 15 17.48 16.49 -30.64
CA GLY A 15 17.71 15.49 -31.68
C GLY A 15 16.57 14.47 -31.70
N SER A 16 15.63 14.63 -32.62
CA SER A 16 14.62 13.60 -32.95
C SER A 16 15.21 12.59 -33.94
N PRO A 17 15.00 11.29 -33.70
CA PRO A 17 14.63 10.40 -34.80
C PRO A 17 13.29 9.69 -34.50
N ALA A 18 12.24 10.16 -35.17
CA ALA A 18 10.95 9.47 -35.23
C ALA A 18 11.05 8.30 -36.22
N GLY A 19 11.35 7.10 -35.72
CA GLY A 19 11.03 5.85 -36.41
C GLY A 19 9.54 5.50 -36.23
N PRO A 20 8.90 4.79 -37.18
CA PRO A 20 7.51 4.38 -37.03
C PRO A 20 7.41 3.42 -35.85
N ARG A 21 6.78 3.87 -34.77
CA ARG A 21 6.41 2.98 -33.66
C ARG A 21 5.35 2.03 -34.21
N ARG A 22 5.72 0.75 -34.38
CA ARG A 22 4.73 -0.31 -34.61
C ARG A 22 3.69 -0.22 -33.51
N LEU A 23 2.49 0.20 -33.86
CA LEU A 23 1.30 0.07 -33.03
C LEU A 23 0.93 -1.41 -33.05
N GLY A 24 1.62 -2.22 -32.24
CA GLY A 24 1.17 -3.56 -31.93
C GLY A 24 -0.18 -3.44 -31.23
N THR A 25 -1.22 -4.02 -31.81
CA THR A 25 -2.53 -4.18 -31.17
C THR A 25 -2.33 -5.10 -29.96
N VAL A 26 -2.23 -4.53 -28.76
CA VAL A 26 -2.28 -5.31 -27.52
C VAL A 26 -3.69 -5.89 -27.42
N PRO A 27 -3.88 -7.21 -27.42
CA PRO A 27 -5.22 -7.78 -27.25
C PRO A 27 -5.77 -7.34 -25.90
N VAL A 28 -7.04 -6.92 -25.88
CA VAL A 28 -7.78 -6.68 -24.64
C VAL A 28 -8.01 -8.03 -23.97
N VAL A 29 -6.99 -8.51 -23.24
CA VAL A 29 -7.21 -9.59 -22.29
C VAL A 29 -8.13 -9.01 -21.21
N ASP A 30 -9.20 -9.73 -20.86
CA ASP A 30 -10.11 -9.32 -19.79
C ASP A 30 -9.29 -8.88 -18.58
N ARG A 31 -9.32 -7.57 -18.29
CA ARG A 31 -8.63 -6.99 -17.13
C ARG A 31 -9.43 -7.39 -15.89
N LEU A 32 -9.26 -8.62 -15.42
CA LEU A 32 -9.49 -8.87 -14.01
C LEU A 32 -8.58 -7.90 -13.25
N PRO A 33 -9.12 -7.14 -12.28
CA PRO A 33 -8.31 -6.21 -11.52
C PRO A 33 -7.16 -6.98 -10.88
N SER A 34 -5.93 -6.54 -11.14
CA SER A 34 -4.75 -7.15 -10.55
C SER A 34 -4.85 -7.06 -9.03
N PRO A 35 -4.43 -8.12 -8.29
CA PRO A 35 -4.45 -8.08 -6.84
C PRO A 35 -3.58 -6.93 -6.35
N ARG A 36 -4.04 -6.23 -5.30
CA ARG A 36 -3.24 -5.15 -4.71
C ARG A 36 -2.05 -5.75 -4.00
N LEU A 37 -0.87 -5.19 -4.27
CA LEU A 37 0.39 -5.61 -3.67
C LEU A 37 0.74 -4.72 -2.48
N CYS A 38 1.57 -5.25 -1.59
CA CYS A 38 2.09 -4.51 -0.46
C CYS A 38 2.87 -3.27 -0.93
N ALA A 39 2.63 -2.12 -0.30
CA ALA A 39 3.32 -0.86 -0.58
C ALA A 39 4.78 -0.83 -0.08
N ARG A 40 5.23 -1.85 0.66
CA ARG A 40 6.60 -1.90 1.19
C ARG A 40 7.57 -2.22 0.05
N PRO A 41 8.63 -1.41 -0.18
CA PRO A 41 9.61 -1.68 -1.23
C PRO A 41 10.20 -3.09 -1.10
N GLY A 42 10.25 -3.83 -2.21
CA GLY A 42 10.76 -5.20 -2.24
C GLY A 42 9.77 -6.28 -1.78
N CYS A 43 8.54 -5.92 -1.37
CA CYS A 43 7.49 -6.89 -1.04
C CYS A 43 6.46 -6.99 -2.17
N ALA A 44 6.30 -8.18 -2.74
CA ALA A 44 5.28 -8.47 -3.77
C ALA A 44 4.10 -9.29 -3.23
N SER A 45 3.94 -9.38 -1.91
CA SER A 45 2.83 -10.10 -1.29
C SER A 45 1.51 -9.35 -1.44
N VAL A 46 0.40 -10.10 -1.53
CA VAL A 46 -0.95 -9.54 -1.61
C VAL A 46 -1.27 -8.74 -0.34
N ALA A 47 -1.81 -7.55 -0.52
CA ALA A 47 -2.25 -6.71 0.59
C ALA A 47 -3.57 -7.22 1.18
N VAL A 48 -3.68 -7.15 2.50
CA VAL A 48 -4.87 -7.57 3.27
C VAL A 48 -5.30 -6.52 4.29
N ALA A 49 -4.52 -5.46 4.45
CA ALA A 49 -4.76 -4.39 5.40
C ALA A 49 -4.44 -3.04 4.77
N SER A 50 -5.08 -2.00 5.27
CA SER A 50 -4.85 -0.62 4.84
C SER A 50 -4.38 0.23 6.01
N LEU A 51 -3.29 0.97 5.82
CA LEU A 51 -2.68 1.83 6.82
C LEU A 51 -2.87 3.30 6.45
N SER A 52 -3.40 4.08 7.39
CA SER A 52 -3.59 5.53 7.26
C SER A 52 -2.96 6.28 8.42
N TYR A 53 -2.44 7.48 8.18
CA TYR A 53 -1.85 8.33 9.20
C TYR A 53 -2.67 9.61 9.39
N ASP A 54 -3.06 9.88 10.62
CA ASP A 54 -3.52 11.19 11.08
C ASP A 54 -2.35 11.89 11.79
N TYR A 55 -1.61 12.71 11.03
CA TYR A 55 -0.42 13.40 11.52
C TYR A 55 -0.74 14.41 12.62
N ALA A 56 -1.90 15.07 12.56
CA ALA A 56 -2.28 16.07 13.55
C ALA A 56 -2.53 15.41 14.91
N ARG A 57 -3.20 14.25 14.91
CA ARG A 57 -3.49 13.49 16.13
C ARG A 57 -2.39 12.52 16.54
N ARG A 58 -1.37 12.31 15.69
CA ARG A 58 -0.32 11.30 15.87
C ARG A 58 -0.90 9.90 16.03
N ILE A 59 -1.85 9.55 15.17
CA ILE A 59 -2.49 8.22 15.17
C ILE A 59 -2.22 7.55 13.83
N ALA A 60 -1.76 6.30 13.86
CA ALA A 60 -1.77 5.43 12.71
C ALA A 60 -2.92 4.42 12.86
N TRP A 61 -3.79 4.38 11.87
CA TRP A 61 -4.97 3.52 11.81
C TRP A 61 -4.66 2.36 10.87
N LEU A 62 -4.88 1.15 11.34
CA LEU A 62 -4.76 -0.06 10.56
C LEU A 62 -6.15 -0.70 10.43
N ASP A 63 -6.63 -0.79 9.19
CA ASP A 63 -7.97 -1.23 8.83
C ASP A 63 -7.94 -2.45 7.92
N ASP A 64 -9.09 -3.11 7.78
CA ASP A 64 -9.29 -4.16 6.79
C ASP A 64 -9.11 -3.58 5.37
N LEU A 65 -8.66 -4.41 4.43
CA LEU A 65 -8.42 -3.95 3.05
C LEU A 65 -9.73 -3.40 2.43
N PRO A 66 -9.76 -2.13 1.99
CA PRO A 66 -10.96 -1.55 1.42
C PRO A 66 -11.24 -2.12 0.04
N HIS A 67 -12.53 -2.26 -0.30
CA HIS A 67 -12.97 -2.78 -1.60
C HIS A 67 -12.39 -1.99 -2.80
N ALA A 68 -12.17 -0.68 -2.64
CA ALA A 68 -11.54 0.20 -3.64
C ALA A 68 -10.22 0.81 -3.11
N PRO A 69 -9.22 1.07 -3.99
CA PRO A 69 -7.96 1.68 -3.59
C PRO A 69 -8.20 3.11 -3.10
N ARG A 70 -7.52 3.50 -2.02
CA ARG A 70 -7.60 4.85 -1.48
C ARG A 70 -6.33 5.66 -1.75
N PRO A 71 -6.47 6.89 -2.28
CA PRO A 71 -5.34 7.82 -2.37
C PRO A 71 -5.00 8.26 -0.94
N SER A 72 -3.74 8.11 -0.52
CA SER A 72 -3.23 8.35 0.85
C SER A 72 -3.29 7.19 1.85
N CYS A 73 -3.70 5.99 1.44
CA CYS A 73 -3.58 4.79 2.26
C CYS A 73 -2.45 3.89 1.75
N TYR A 74 -1.74 3.23 2.66
CA TYR A 74 -0.73 2.23 2.33
C TYR A 74 -1.31 0.84 2.50
N GLU A 75 -1.33 0.06 1.43
CA GLU A 75 -1.83 -1.32 1.49
C GLU A 75 -0.70 -2.26 1.95
N LEU A 76 -0.94 -3.06 2.99
CA LEU A 76 0.06 -3.93 3.62
C LEU A 76 -0.36 -5.40 3.56
N CYS A 77 0.61 -6.30 3.37
CA CYS A 77 0.39 -7.73 3.52
C CYS A 77 0.26 -8.12 5.01
N ALA A 78 -0.22 -9.34 5.29
CA ALA A 78 -0.46 -9.81 6.66
C ALA A 78 0.77 -9.65 7.56
N THR A 79 1.94 -10.07 7.06
CA THR A 79 3.22 -9.98 7.79
C THR A 79 3.60 -8.54 8.11
N HIS A 80 3.48 -7.63 7.15
CA HIS A 80 3.85 -6.22 7.37
C HIS A 80 2.84 -5.46 8.21
N ALA A 81 1.58 -5.85 8.16
CA ALA A 81 0.55 -5.31 9.04
C ALA A 81 0.76 -5.78 10.50
N GLN A 82 1.18 -7.02 10.72
CA GLN A 82 1.49 -7.57 12.05
C GLN A 82 2.77 -7.01 12.66
N SER A 83 3.79 -6.75 11.84
CA SER A 83 5.10 -6.23 12.28
C SER A 83 5.22 -4.71 12.13
N LEU A 84 4.10 -4.02 11.86
CA LEU A 84 4.08 -2.57 11.73
C LEU A 84 4.50 -1.91 13.05
N ARG A 85 5.37 -0.91 12.97
CA ARG A 85 5.73 -0.05 14.10
C ARG A 85 5.49 1.39 13.71
N VAL A 86 4.80 2.11 14.59
CA VAL A 86 4.55 3.54 14.45
C VAL A 86 5.72 4.34 15.07
N PRO A 87 5.91 5.61 14.70
CA PRO A 87 6.93 6.46 15.32
C PRO A 87 6.70 6.62 16.83
N LEU A 88 7.74 6.97 17.58
CA LEU A 88 7.63 7.18 19.02
C LEU A 88 6.64 8.30 19.36
N GLY A 89 5.82 8.08 20.37
CA GLY A 89 4.77 9.02 20.78
C GLY A 89 3.55 9.04 19.87
N TRP A 90 3.44 8.10 18.92
CA TRP A 90 2.22 7.88 18.13
C TRP A 90 1.38 6.76 18.73
N ARG A 91 0.06 6.87 18.55
CA ARG A 91 -0.87 5.79 18.84
C ARG A 91 -1.05 4.90 17.61
N HIS A 92 -0.97 3.60 17.81
CA HIS A 92 -1.33 2.60 16.81
C HIS A 92 -2.71 2.04 17.15
N ASP A 93 -3.68 2.21 16.25
CA ASP A 93 -5.05 1.75 16.40
C ASP A 93 -5.34 0.70 15.32
N ASP A 94 -5.33 -0.57 15.71
CA ASP A 94 -5.64 -1.70 14.82
C ASP A 94 -7.12 -2.06 14.94
N ARG A 95 -7.89 -1.71 13.90
CA ARG A 95 -9.35 -1.89 13.82
C ARG A 95 -9.73 -3.02 12.88
N ARG A 96 -8.76 -3.82 12.44
CA ARG A 96 -9.03 -4.97 11.59
C ARG A 96 -9.93 -5.95 12.31
N SER A 97 -10.90 -6.47 11.59
CA SER A 97 -11.70 -7.58 12.06
C SER A 97 -10.76 -8.78 12.21
N PRO A 98 -10.65 -9.40 13.40
CA PRO A 98 -9.91 -10.65 13.50
C PRO A 98 -10.54 -11.62 12.51
N ALA A 99 -9.73 -12.26 11.67
CA ALA A 99 -10.22 -13.25 10.74
C ALA A 99 -10.90 -14.35 11.56
N THR A 100 -12.24 -14.35 11.59
CA THR A 100 -13.00 -15.33 12.34
C THR A 100 -12.57 -16.72 11.88
N PRO A 101 -11.95 -17.54 12.74
CA PRO A 101 -11.55 -18.87 12.34
C PRO A 101 -12.84 -19.68 12.12
N LEU A 102 -13.09 -20.06 10.86
CA LEU A 102 -14.26 -20.88 10.50
C LEU A 102 -14.12 -22.34 10.95
N PHE A 103 -13.03 -22.67 11.66
CA PHE A 103 -12.83 -23.91 12.38
C PHE A 103 -12.26 -23.59 13.76
N HIS A 104 -13.11 -23.55 14.77
CA HIS A 104 -12.67 -23.72 16.14
C HIS A 104 -12.64 -25.23 16.41
N THR A 105 -11.47 -25.80 16.70
CA THR A 105 -11.43 -27.14 17.29
C THR A 105 -12.19 -27.07 18.61
N ALA A 106 -13.26 -27.84 18.76
CA ALA A 106 -13.97 -27.95 20.02
C ALA A 106 -12.95 -28.30 21.13
N ALA A 107 -12.87 -27.47 22.17
CA ALA A 107 -12.09 -27.79 23.35
C ALA A 107 -12.50 -29.19 23.85
N PRO A 108 -11.56 -30.07 24.26
CA PRO A 108 -11.95 -31.36 24.81
C PRO A 108 -12.77 -31.10 26.07
N SER A 109 -14.05 -31.45 26.03
CA SER A 109 -14.91 -31.51 27.20
C SER A 109 -14.21 -32.37 28.25
N SER A 110 -13.71 -31.75 29.31
CA SER A 110 -13.16 -32.49 30.44
C SER A 110 -14.30 -33.30 31.05
N VAL A 111 -14.25 -34.62 30.87
CA VAL A 111 -15.12 -35.54 31.58
C VAL A 111 -14.63 -35.59 33.03
N ALA A 112 -15.43 -35.09 33.96
CA ALA A 112 -15.20 -35.31 35.37
C ALA A 112 -15.54 -36.78 35.68
N VAL A 113 -14.58 -37.48 36.30
CA VAL A 113 -14.69 -38.85 36.82
C VAL A 113 -15.50 -38.86 38.10
#